data_AF-Q7YX57-F1
#
_entry.id   AF-Q7YX57-F1
#
_cell.length_a   1.000
_cell.length_b   1.000
_cell.length_c   1.000
_cell.angle_alpha   90.00
_cell.angle_beta   90.00
_cell.angle_gamma   90.00
#
_symmetry.space_group_name_H-M   'P 1'
#
loop_
_entity.id
_entity.type
_entity.pdbx_description
1 polymer ?
#
loop_
_entity_poly.entity_id
_entity_poly.type
_entity_poly.pdbx_seq_one_letter_code
_entity_poly.pdbx_strand_id
1 'polypeptide(L)'
;MLRVLTLILFLVSLSYGFLEEAEGVDPGNRVCDPDEERAAQSCKNGVTVLSATFESIQGQHESFTASDHIGINQNCKTSLTCLKTNVGCSNISQNDVDTLTKKCDYMLYLTGGFYACSQKLKNRKDNSLCVENFFDNAEVSKDTQCTNWSDNRACLKWTIRDACGRSYWKQYKPYWHLKHSLMGC
;
A
#
# COMPACT_ATOMS: atom_id res chain seq x y z
N MET A 1 21.51 -31.00 31.70
CA MET A 1 22.16 -30.69 30.41
C MET A 1 21.32 -31.11 29.19
N LEU A 2 20.44 -32.12 29.29
CA LEU A 2 19.60 -32.59 28.19
C LEU A 2 18.56 -31.57 27.65
N ARG A 3 18.11 -30.60 28.47
CA ARG A 3 17.10 -29.59 28.05
C ARG A 3 17.64 -28.46 27.16
N VAL A 4 18.94 -28.21 27.16
CA VAL A 4 19.53 -27.12 26.36
C VAL A 4 19.77 -27.59 24.92
N LEU A 5 20.11 -28.88 24.74
CA LEU A 5 20.31 -29.49 23.42
C LEU A 5 19.03 -29.54 22.57
N THR A 6 17.86 -29.75 23.18
CA THR A 6 16.58 -29.74 22.45
C THR A 6 16.18 -28.36 21.92
N LEU A 7 16.58 -27.28 22.60
CA LEU A 7 16.28 -25.91 22.17
C LEU A 7 17.14 -25.48 20.97
N ILE A 8 18.39 -25.93 20.90
CA ILE A 8 19.28 -25.62 19.75
C ILE A 8 18.81 -26.37 18.50
N LEU A 9 18.39 -27.64 18.64
CA LEU A 9 17.82 -28.40 17.52
C LEU A 9 16.54 -27.78 16.95
N PHE A 10 15.72 -27.15 17.80
CA PHE A 10 14.50 -26.43 17.35
C PHE A 10 14.80 -25.13 16.61
N LEU A 11 15.91 -24.45 16.91
CA LEU A 11 16.30 -23.24 16.19
C LEU A 11 16.90 -23.55 14.82
N VAL A 12 17.61 -24.68 14.68
CA VAL A 12 18.18 -25.07 13.38
C VAL A 12 17.07 -25.51 12.41
N SER A 13 16.02 -26.20 12.87
CA SER A 13 14.90 -26.59 12.01
C SER A 13 14.04 -25.42 11.53
N LEU A 14 14.10 -24.25 12.15
CA LEU A 14 13.44 -23.03 11.66
C LEU A 14 14.21 -22.31 10.55
N SER A 15 15.48 -22.67 10.30
CA SER A 15 16.31 -22.00 9.28
C SER A 15 16.32 -22.68 7.90
N TYR A 16 15.80 -23.92 7.80
CA TYR A 16 15.73 -24.65 6.52
C TYR A 16 14.33 -24.72 5.91
N GLY A 17 13.39 -23.94 6.45
CA GLY A 17 12.06 -23.77 5.91
C GLY A 17 12.04 -22.76 4.78
N PHE A 18 12.30 -23.27 3.57
CA PHE A 18 11.62 -22.81 2.35
C PHE A 18 11.93 -21.37 1.92
N LEU A 19 13.13 -21.20 1.37
CA LEU A 19 13.33 -20.26 0.27
C LEU A 19 12.61 -20.87 -0.94
N GLU A 20 11.29 -20.66 -1.00
CA GLU A 20 10.50 -21.00 -2.19
C GLU A 20 10.99 -20.06 -3.28
N GLU A 21 11.97 -20.56 -4.03
CA GLU A 21 12.51 -19.99 -5.23
C GLU A 21 11.33 -19.85 -6.18
N ALA A 22 10.73 -18.65 -6.20
CA ALA A 22 9.68 -18.32 -7.13
C ALA A 22 10.28 -18.53 -8.52
N GLU A 23 9.96 -19.67 -9.14
CA GLU A 23 10.27 -19.96 -10.53
C GLU A 23 9.75 -18.76 -11.33
N GLY A 24 10.69 -17.91 -11.74
CA GLY A 24 10.40 -16.71 -12.50
C GLY A 24 9.90 -17.14 -13.86
N VAL A 25 8.60 -17.36 -13.99
CA VAL A 25 7.94 -17.47 -15.28
C VAL A 25 8.25 -16.16 -16.01
N ASP A 26 9.06 -16.23 -17.05
CA ASP A 26 9.25 -15.11 -17.96
C ASP A 26 7.87 -14.79 -18.58
N PRO A 27 7.23 -13.66 -18.20
CA PRO A 27 5.84 -13.40 -18.54
C PRO A 27 5.60 -13.34 -20.05
N GLY A 28 6.64 -13.19 -20.87
CA GLY A 28 6.50 -13.19 -22.33
C GLY A 28 6.21 -14.56 -22.98
N ASN A 29 6.47 -15.67 -22.28
CA ASN A 29 6.45 -17.01 -22.89
C ASN A 29 5.34 -17.94 -22.37
N ARG A 30 4.52 -17.50 -21.41
CA ARG A 30 3.39 -18.31 -20.93
C ARG A 30 2.32 -18.35 -22.02
N VAL A 31 2.02 -19.54 -22.52
CA VAL A 31 0.86 -19.76 -23.39
C VAL A 31 -0.34 -19.99 -22.49
N CYS A 32 -1.25 -19.03 -22.46
CA CYS A 32 -2.46 -19.10 -21.65
C CYS A 32 -3.62 -19.65 -22.48
N ASP A 33 -4.44 -20.49 -21.87
CA ASP A 33 -5.67 -20.97 -22.51
C ASP A 33 -6.77 -19.88 -22.52
N PRO A 34 -7.87 -20.05 -23.29
CA PRO A 34 -8.93 -19.04 -23.38
C PRO A 34 -9.62 -18.69 -22.05
N ASP A 35 -9.63 -19.60 -21.07
CA ASP A 35 -10.24 -19.38 -19.77
C ASP A 35 -9.29 -18.62 -18.84
N GLU A 36 -7.99 -18.94 -18.88
CA GLU A 36 -6.93 -18.17 -18.22
C GLU A 36 -6.86 -16.74 -18.74
N GLU A 37 -6.91 -16.53 -20.06
CA GLU A 37 -6.93 -15.18 -20.66
C GLU A 37 -8.16 -14.39 -20.23
N ARG A 38 -9.33 -15.03 -20.16
CA ARG A 38 -10.55 -14.36 -19.68
C ARG A 38 -10.44 -13.99 -18.20
N ALA A 39 -9.87 -14.87 -17.37
CA ALA A 39 -9.64 -14.61 -15.96
C ALA A 39 -8.64 -13.45 -15.77
N ALA A 40 -7.54 -13.45 -16.54
CA ALA A 40 -6.52 -12.41 -16.53
C ALA A 40 -7.08 -11.04 -16.95
N GLN A 41 -7.92 -10.99 -17.99
CA GLN A 41 -8.58 -9.75 -18.40
C GLN A 41 -9.55 -9.22 -17.34
N SER A 42 -10.36 -10.10 -16.73
CA SER A 42 -11.23 -9.75 -15.61
C SER A 42 -10.41 -9.23 -14.42
N CYS A 43 -9.27 -9.85 -14.17
CA CYS A 43 -8.32 -9.44 -13.15
C CYS A 43 -7.84 -8.00 -13.34
N LYS A 44 -7.37 -7.67 -14.54
CA LYS A 44 -6.89 -6.31 -14.89
C LYS A 44 -7.98 -5.27 -14.69
N ASN A 45 -9.20 -5.58 -15.11
CA ASN A 45 -10.34 -4.69 -14.92
C ASN A 45 -10.60 -4.44 -13.42
N GLY A 46 -10.62 -5.49 -12.60
CA GLY A 46 -10.78 -5.36 -11.15
C GLY A 46 -9.66 -4.55 -10.47
N VAL A 47 -8.41 -4.76 -10.88
CA VAL A 47 -7.25 -4.01 -10.37
C VAL A 47 -7.30 -2.53 -10.77
N THR A 48 -7.81 -2.23 -11.96
CA THR A 48 -8.00 -0.85 -12.43
C THR A 48 -9.04 -0.14 -11.56
N VAL A 49 -10.17 -0.80 -11.27
CA VAL A 49 -11.21 -0.26 -10.38
C VAL A 49 -10.68 -0.07 -8.96
N LEU A 50 -9.91 -1.03 -8.44
CA LEU A 50 -9.29 -0.91 -7.11
C LEU A 50 -8.28 0.24 -7.06
N SER A 51 -7.46 0.42 -8.09
CA SER A 51 -6.51 1.53 -8.20
C SER A 51 -7.22 2.88 -8.20
N ALA A 52 -8.28 3.03 -8.99
CA ALA A 52 -9.09 4.25 -9.03
C ALA A 52 -9.76 4.53 -7.67
N THR A 53 -10.19 3.47 -6.98
CA THR A 53 -10.75 3.59 -5.62
C THR A 53 -9.70 4.14 -4.66
N PHE A 54 -8.46 3.62 -4.70
CA PHE A 54 -7.37 4.14 -3.85
C PHE A 54 -7.03 5.59 -4.14
N GLU A 55 -6.96 5.98 -5.41
CA GLU A 55 -6.76 7.39 -5.80
C GLU A 55 -7.86 8.29 -5.23
N SER A 56 -9.11 7.82 -5.21
CA SER A 56 -10.26 8.57 -4.69
C SER A 56 -10.32 8.67 -3.16
N ILE A 57 -9.77 7.72 -2.40
CA ILE A 57 -9.94 7.66 -0.94
C ILE A 57 -8.66 7.96 -0.14
N GLN A 58 -7.50 8.04 -0.79
CA GLN A 58 -6.21 8.24 -0.14
C GLN A 58 -5.97 9.64 0.45
N GLY A 59 -6.95 10.54 0.47
CA GLY A 59 -6.96 11.72 1.33
C GLY A 59 -8.11 11.76 2.33
N GLN A 60 -8.99 10.76 2.30
CA GLN A 60 -10.18 10.64 3.17
C GLN A 60 -9.91 9.86 4.46
N HIS A 61 -8.65 9.81 4.91
CA HIS A 61 -8.25 9.02 6.08
C HIS A 61 -8.97 9.38 7.37
N GLU A 62 -9.54 10.59 7.43
CA GLU A 62 -10.30 11.07 8.58
C GLU A 62 -11.64 10.36 8.79
N SER A 63 -12.18 9.72 7.74
CA SER A 63 -13.45 9.00 7.77
C SER A 63 -13.28 7.48 7.74
N PHE A 64 -12.05 6.98 7.71
CA PHE A 64 -11.81 5.53 7.69
C PHE A 64 -12.31 4.84 8.95
N THR A 65 -12.89 3.68 8.75
CA THR A 65 -13.46 2.83 9.78
C THR A 65 -12.73 1.48 9.81
N ALA A 66 -12.99 0.70 10.87
CA ALA A 66 -12.53 -0.68 10.91
C ALA A 66 -13.08 -1.52 9.75
N SER A 67 -14.30 -1.21 9.26
CA SER A 67 -14.89 -1.86 8.09
C SER A 67 -14.10 -1.56 6.82
N ASP A 68 -13.65 -0.30 6.65
CA ASP A 68 -12.83 0.08 5.49
C ASP A 68 -11.49 -0.65 5.50
N HIS A 69 -10.85 -0.79 6.68
CA HIS A 69 -9.63 -1.58 6.81
C HIS A 69 -9.82 -3.04 6.37
N ILE A 70 -10.91 -3.68 6.84
CA ILE A 70 -11.22 -5.06 6.48
C ILE A 70 -11.51 -5.17 4.97
N GLY A 71 -12.30 -4.26 4.42
CA GLY A 71 -12.66 -4.22 3.00
C GLY A 71 -11.43 -4.03 2.11
N ILE A 72 -10.55 -3.07 2.43
CA ILE A 72 -9.30 -2.82 1.71
C ILE A 72 -8.39 -4.05 1.78
N ASN A 73 -8.26 -4.69 2.95
CA ASN A 73 -7.47 -5.91 3.09
C ASN A 73 -7.99 -7.05 2.21
N GLN A 74 -9.31 -7.25 2.19
CA GLN A 74 -9.90 -8.31 1.39
C GLN A 74 -9.77 -8.04 -0.12
N ASN A 75 -9.98 -6.79 -0.56
CA ASN A 75 -9.81 -6.39 -1.95
C ASN A 75 -8.35 -6.55 -2.38
N CYS A 76 -7.39 -6.11 -1.55
CA CYS A 76 -5.97 -6.29 -1.79
C CYS A 76 -5.57 -7.76 -1.92
N LYS A 77 -6.00 -8.61 -0.98
CA LYS A 77 -5.72 -10.05 -1.06
C LYS A 77 -6.27 -10.67 -2.33
N THR A 78 -7.53 -10.37 -2.65
CA THR A 78 -8.20 -10.92 -3.84
C THR A 78 -7.49 -10.49 -5.12
N SER A 79 -7.22 -9.19 -5.27
CA SER A 79 -6.57 -8.64 -6.46
C SER A 79 -5.11 -9.07 -6.59
N LEU A 80 -4.35 -9.18 -5.49
CA LEU A 80 -2.97 -9.66 -5.52
C LEU A 80 -2.87 -11.13 -5.88
N THR A 81 -3.73 -11.97 -5.29
CA THR A 81 -3.81 -13.39 -5.68
C THR A 81 -4.15 -13.50 -7.15
N CYS A 82 -5.14 -12.74 -7.60
CA CYS A 82 -5.56 -12.72 -8.99
C CYS A 82 -4.41 -12.35 -9.94
N LEU A 83 -3.63 -11.29 -9.66
CA LEU A 83 -2.50 -10.93 -10.51
C LEU A 83 -1.41 -12.02 -10.50
N LYS A 84 -1.05 -12.54 -9.32
CA LYS A 84 0.00 -13.57 -9.18
C LYS A 84 -0.33 -14.85 -9.94
N THR A 85 -1.59 -15.30 -9.90
CA THR A 85 -2.04 -16.49 -10.62
C THR A 85 -1.98 -16.31 -12.15
N ASN A 86 -2.17 -15.07 -12.63
CA ASN A 86 -2.31 -14.77 -14.05
C ASN A 86 -1.07 -14.07 -14.65
N VAL A 87 0.08 -14.05 -13.96
CA VAL A 87 1.33 -13.52 -14.54
C VAL A 87 1.64 -14.27 -15.84
N GLY A 88 1.93 -13.49 -16.88
CA GLY A 88 2.17 -13.96 -18.25
C GLY A 88 0.93 -14.01 -19.15
N CYS A 89 -0.28 -13.95 -18.59
CA CYS A 89 -1.53 -13.87 -19.36
C CYS A 89 -2.01 -12.42 -19.50
N SER A 90 -2.68 -12.09 -20.60
CA SER A 90 -3.23 -10.74 -20.86
C SER A 90 -2.24 -9.58 -20.61
N ASN A 91 -0.93 -9.78 -20.82
CA ASN A 91 0.15 -8.84 -20.48
C ASN A 91 0.22 -8.48 -18.98
N ILE A 92 -0.19 -9.36 -18.06
CA ILE A 92 0.09 -9.20 -16.63
C ILE A 92 1.55 -9.55 -16.38
N SER A 93 2.27 -8.61 -15.78
CA SER A 93 3.69 -8.75 -15.46
C SER A 93 3.91 -8.76 -13.94
N GLN A 94 5.12 -9.17 -13.53
CA GLN A 94 5.53 -9.03 -12.13
C GLN A 94 5.51 -7.56 -11.67
N ASN A 95 5.74 -6.61 -12.58
CA ASN A 95 5.66 -5.18 -12.26
C ASN A 95 4.23 -4.74 -11.89
N ASP A 96 3.20 -5.36 -12.46
CA ASP A 96 1.79 -5.09 -12.09
C ASP A 96 1.52 -5.59 -10.66
N VAL A 97 2.03 -6.78 -10.33
CA VAL A 97 1.97 -7.35 -8.97
C VAL A 97 2.66 -6.43 -7.97
N ASP A 98 3.88 -5.99 -8.27
CA ASP A 98 4.68 -5.15 -7.38
C ASP A 98 4.05 -3.77 -7.19
N THR A 99 3.49 -3.20 -8.25
CA THR A 99 2.79 -1.91 -8.21
C THR A 99 1.55 -2.00 -7.33
N LEU A 100 0.71 -3.01 -7.52
CA LEU A 100 -0.46 -3.21 -6.68
C LEU A 100 -0.07 -3.51 -5.23
N THR A 101 0.99 -4.29 -5.00
CA THR A 101 1.49 -4.61 -3.65
C THR A 101 1.82 -3.33 -2.89
N LYS A 102 2.58 -2.41 -3.51
CA LYS A 102 2.92 -1.12 -2.91
C LYS A 102 1.68 -0.28 -2.59
N LYS A 103 0.70 -0.21 -3.51
CA LYS A 103 -0.57 0.51 -3.29
C LYS A 103 -1.35 -0.11 -2.12
N CYS A 104 -1.43 -1.42 -2.07
CA CYS A 104 -2.11 -2.17 -1.00
C CYS A 104 -1.46 -1.98 0.36
N ASP A 105 -0.13 -2.11 0.46
CA ASP A 105 0.62 -1.90 1.69
C ASP A 105 0.39 -0.49 2.24
N TYR A 106 0.35 0.50 1.36
CA TYR A 106 0.05 1.87 1.74
C TYR A 106 -1.36 2.04 2.29
N MET A 107 -2.39 1.55 1.58
CA MET A 107 -3.77 1.69 2.03
C MET A 107 -4.05 0.91 3.32
N LEU A 108 -3.42 -0.25 3.50
CA LEU A 108 -3.49 -1.02 4.74
C LEU A 108 -2.77 -0.31 5.89
N TYR A 109 -1.64 0.32 5.62
CA TYR A 109 -0.94 1.13 6.61
C TYR A 109 -1.79 2.31 7.07
N LEU A 110 -2.41 3.04 6.12
CA LEU A 110 -3.25 4.20 6.41
C LEU A 110 -4.49 3.86 7.25
N THR A 111 -5.17 2.78 6.91
CA THR A 111 -6.37 2.30 7.62
C THR A 111 -6.07 1.54 8.90
N GLY A 112 -4.85 1.01 9.03
CA GLY A 112 -4.39 0.24 10.19
C GLY A 112 -3.41 1.03 11.04
N GLY A 113 -2.12 0.71 10.93
CA GLY A 113 -1.07 1.20 11.84
C GLY A 113 -0.93 2.72 11.92
N PHE A 114 -1.26 3.45 10.85
CA PHE A 114 -1.21 4.91 10.81
C PHE A 114 -2.49 5.58 11.28
N TYR A 115 -3.61 4.86 11.38
CA TYR A 115 -4.94 5.42 11.65
C TYR A 115 -4.97 6.32 12.89
N ALA A 116 -4.40 5.84 14.00
CA ALA A 116 -4.34 6.62 15.24
C ALA A 116 -3.55 7.94 15.08
N CYS A 117 -2.55 7.98 14.20
CA CYS A 117 -1.84 9.21 13.88
C CYS A 117 -2.67 10.13 12.98
N SER A 118 -3.35 9.58 11.96
CA SER A 118 -4.28 10.35 11.12
C SER A 118 -5.31 11.11 11.96
N GLN A 119 -5.87 10.47 13.00
CA GLN A 119 -6.82 11.13 13.90
C GLN A 119 -6.20 12.30 14.68
N LYS A 120 -4.92 12.20 15.08
CA LYS A 120 -4.20 13.32 15.73
C LYS A 120 -3.87 14.44 14.74
N LEU A 121 -3.56 14.11 13.50
CA LEU A 121 -3.30 15.08 12.44
C LEU A 121 -4.58 15.84 12.06
N LYS A 122 -5.73 15.17 12.02
CA LYS A 122 -7.04 15.80 11.78
C LYS A 122 -7.26 17.00 12.72
N ASN A 123 -6.97 16.84 14.01
CA ASN A 123 -7.10 17.91 15.01
C ASN A 123 -6.14 19.09 14.80
N ARG A 124 -5.17 18.97 13.89
CA ARG A 124 -4.22 20.01 13.50
C ARG A 124 -4.47 20.56 12.09
N LYS A 125 -5.41 19.99 11.33
CA LYS A 125 -5.72 20.34 9.94
C LYS A 125 -6.00 21.83 9.81
N ASP A 126 -6.89 22.36 10.66
CA ASP A 126 -7.35 23.76 10.59
C ASP A 126 -6.28 24.80 10.94
N ASN A 127 -5.17 24.38 11.56
CA ASN A 127 -4.12 25.28 12.06
C ASN A 127 -2.75 25.01 11.40
N SER A 128 -2.69 24.16 10.38
CA SER A 128 -1.42 23.73 9.79
C SER A 128 -1.53 23.41 8.31
N LEU A 129 -0.98 24.30 7.48
CA LEU A 129 -0.77 24.08 6.03
C LEU A 129 -0.01 22.77 5.74
N CYS A 130 0.81 22.31 6.70
CA CYS A 130 1.56 21.06 6.60
C CYS A 130 0.67 19.82 6.61
N VAL A 131 -0.52 19.92 7.22
CA VAL A 131 -1.46 18.82 7.40
C VAL A 131 -2.68 18.97 6.50
N GLU A 132 -3.02 20.19 6.10
CA GLU A 132 -4.13 20.44 5.19
C GLU A 132 -4.02 19.58 3.92
N ASN A 133 -2.84 19.57 3.29
CA ASN A 133 -2.55 18.78 2.08
C ASN A 133 -2.37 17.28 2.35
N PHE A 134 -2.33 16.85 3.62
CA PHE A 134 -2.34 15.44 3.97
C PHE A 134 -3.73 14.82 3.79
N PHE A 135 -4.78 15.62 3.94
CA PHE A 135 -6.16 15.23 3.68
C PHE A 135 -6.60 15.78 2.32
N ASP A 136 -7.67 15.22 1.76
CA ASP A 136 -8.26 15.81 0.56
C ASP A 136 -8.83 17.19 0.92
N ASN A 137 -8.44 18.19 0.13
CA ASN A 137 -9.05 19.51 0.12
C ASN A 137 -9.65 19.74 -1.27
N ALA A 138 -10.98 19.64 -1.36
CA ALA A 138 -11.72 19.77 -2.62
C ALA A 138 -11.68 21.21 -3.20
N GLU A 139 -11.23 22.20 -2.42
CA GLU A 139 -11.22 23.61 -2.82
C GLU A 139 -9.95 24.02 -3.58
N VAL A 140 -8.97 23.13 -3.70
CA VAL A 140 -7.64 23.44 -4.25
C VAL A 140 -7.43 22.71 -5.58
N SER A 141 -6.87 23.39 -6.58
CA SER A 141 -6.53 22.75 -7.86
C SER A 141 -5.48 21.65 -7.66
N LYS A 142 -5.54 20.61 -8.50
CA LYS A 142 -4.59 19.48 -8.45
C LYS A 142 -3.13 19.95 -8.48
N ASP A 143 -2.78 20.87 -9.36
CA ASP A 143 -1.41 21.41 -9.48
C ASP A 143 -0.95 22.11 -8.20
N THR A 144 -1.86 22.86 -7.56
CA THR A 144 -1.59 23.51 -6.28
C THR A 144 -1.43 22.47 -5.17
N GLN A 145 -2.25 21.42 -5.16
CA GLN A 145 -2.13 20.31 -4.22
C GLN A 145 -0.79 19.57 -4.37
N CYS A 146 -0.33 19.34 -5.61
CA CYS A 146 0.97 18.72 -5.92
C CYS A 146 2.16 19.57 -5.47
N THR A 147 2.09 20.88 -5.74
CA THR A 147 3.12 21.85 -5.33
C THR A 147 3.20 21.90 -3.80
N ASN A 148 2.06 22.09 -3.14
CA ASN A 148 1.97 22.13 -1.70
C ASN A 148 2.42 20.82 -1.05
N TRP A 149 2.10 19.67 -1.62
CA TRP A 149 2.56 18.38 -1.12
C TRP A 149 4.10 18.33 -1.10
N SER A 150 4.72 18.72 -2.22
CA SER A 150 6.17 18.74 -2.37
C SER A 150 6.85 19.72 -1.40
N ASP A 151 6.33 20.94 -1.30
CA ASP A 151 6.90 22.01 -0.47
C ASP A 151 6.73 21.74 1.03
N ASN A 152 5.61 21.15 1.43
CA ASN A 152 5.29 20.90 2.83
C ASN A 152 5.92 19.62 3.39
N ARG A 153 6.73 18.88 2.62
CA ARG A 153 7.37 17.64 3.07
C ARG A 153 8.13 17.79 4.39
N ALA A 154 8.94 18.84 4.49
CA ALA A 154 9.77 19.07 5.67
C ALA A 154 8.90 19.36 6.90
N CYS A 155 7.84 20.15 6.73
CA CYS A 155 7.01 20.56 7.85
C CYS A 155 6.01 19.45 8.26
N LEU A 156 5.44 18.69 7.31
CA LEU A 156 4.63 17.49 7.60
C LEU A 156 5.42 16.44 8.36
N LYS A 157 6.70 16.21 8.01
CA LYS A 157 7.61 15.36 8.78
C LYS A 157 7.69 15.81 10.25
N TRP A 158 7.84 17.10 10.49
CA TRP A 158 7.90 17.63 11.86
C TRP A 158 6.56 17.48 12.57
N THR A 159 5.44 17.78 11.92
CA THR A 159 4.10 17.63 12.50
C THR A 159 3.79 16.19 12.88
N ILE A 160 4.13 15.21 12.03
CA ILE A 160 3.96 13.77 12.35
C ILE A 160 4.83 13.38 13.55
N ARG A 161 6.10 13.82 13.57
CA ARG A 161 7.02 13.48 14.67
C ARG A 161 6.57 14.06 16.00
N ASP A 162 6.00 15.26 15.98
CA ASP A 162 5.51 15.96 17.15
C ASP A 162 4.17 15.37 17.65
N ALA A 163 3.19 15.17 16.75
CA ALA A 163 1.86 14.68 17.12
C ALA A 163 1.85 13.19 17.45
N CYS A 164 2.58 12.38 16.68
CA CYS A 164 2.47 10.92 16.69
C CYS A 164 3.73 10.22 17.20
N GLY A 165 4.88 10.90 17.13
CA GLY A 165 6.18 10.33 17.50
C GLY A 165 7.05 9.96 16.30
N ARG A 166 8.34 9.71 16.58
CA ARG A 166 9.35 9.48 15.53
C ARG A 166 9.11 8.20 14.72
N SER A 167 8.52 7.18 15.33
CA SER A 167 8.23 5.88 14.68
C SER A 167 7.25 6.02 13.52
N TYR A 168 6.20 6.83 13.67
CA TYR A 168 5.19 7.07 12.64
C TYR A 168 5.79 7.66 11.38
N TRP A 169 6.63 8.70 11.49
CA TRP A 169 7.30 9.25 10.30
C TRP A 169 8.23 8.23 9.64
N LYS A 170 8.97 7.42 10.43
CA LYS A 170 9.87 6.39 9.88
C LYS A 170 9.10 5.37 9.03
N GLN A 171 7.92 4.97 9.48
CA GLN A 171 7.05 4.02 8.79
C GLN A 171 6.27 4.65 7.62
N TYR A 172 5.90 5.93 7.72
CA TYR A 172 5.20 6.65 6.65
C TYR A 172 6.12 7.07 5.49
N LYS A 173 7.38 7.43 5.79
CA LYS A 173 8.35 7.97 4.81
C LYS A 173 8.43 7.20 3.48
N PRO A 174 8.45 5.84 3.44
CA PRO A 174 8.49 5.08 2.19
C PRO A 174 7.30 5.37 1.26
N TYR A 175 6.14 5.69 1.82
CA TYR A 175 4.92 5.95 1.06
C TYR A 175 4.78 7.39 0.56
N TRP A 176 5.71 8.28 0.92
CA TRP A 176 5.68 9.69 0.50
C TRP A 176 5.55 9.84 -1.03
N HIS A 177 6.38 9.13 -1.77
CA HIS A 177 6.40 9.17 -3.24
C HIS A 177 5.21 8.43 -3.85
N LEU A 178 4.69 7.41 -3.15
CA LEU A 178 3.50 6.70 -3.59
C LEU A 178 2.25 7.56 -3.44
N LYS A 179 2.10 8.30 -2.33
CA LYS A 179 1.03 9.30 -2.18
C LYS A 179 1.10 10.35 -3.29
N HIS A 180 2.30 10.88 -3.58
CA HIS A 180 2.49 11.81 -4.68
C HIS A 180 1.92 11.24 -6.00
N SER A 181 2.28 10.00 -6.34
CA SER A 181 1.75 9.29 -7.51
C SER A 181 0.23 9.06 -7.47
N LEU A 182 -0.35 8.71 -6.32
CA LEU A 182 -1.79 8.50 -6.15
C LEU A 182 -2.61 9.80 -6.19
N MET A 183 -1.98 10.94 -5.87
CA MET A 183 -2.57 12.26 -6.12
C MET A 183 -2.57 12.60 -7.63
N GLY A 184 -1.92 11.76 -8.46
CA GLY A 184 -1.70 12.03 -9.87
C GLY A 184 -0.75 13.20 -10.10
N CYS A 185 0.15 13.43 -9.14
CA CYS A 185 1.36 14.21 -9.27
C CYS A 185 2.48 13.24 -9.72
#